data_AF-A0A2H5QGX4-F1
#
_entry.id   AF-A0A2H5QGX4-F1
#
_cell.length_a   1.000
_cell.length_b   1.000
_cell.length_c   1.000
_cell.angle_alpha   90.00
_cell.angle_beta   90.00
_cell.angle_gamma   90.00
#
_symmetry.space_group_name_H-M   'P 1'
#
loop_
_entity.id
_entity.type
_entity.pdbx_description
1 polymer ?
#
loop_
_entity_poly.entity_id
_entity_poly.type
_entity_poly.pdbx_seq_one_letter_code
_entity_poly.pdbx_strand_id
1 'polypeptide(L)'
;MVVKVYGPQITESRAIIRYYAEKYKSQGTTDLLGRTVEERGLVEQWLEVEAHNFHPPIYQMTTQILFFAKRGLPADENLIKESEEKLGKVLDVYEERLSKSKYLAGDFFSLADLSHLPFTQYLVGPMEKEYMIRDRKHVSAWWDDISNRLSWKKVLELY
;
A
#
# COMPACT_ATOMS: atom_id res chain seq x y z
N MET A 1 -3.74 -15.48 -1.69
CA MET A 1 -3.75 -16.12 -0.36
C MET A 1 -5.19 -16.23 0.09
N VAL A 2 -5.68 -17.41 0.45
CA VAL A 2 -7.04 -17.61 0.99
C VAL A 2 -6.91 -17.73 2.50
N VAL A 3 -7.67 -16.94 3.27
CA VAL A 3 -7.64 -17.01 4.73
C VAL A 3 -8.90 -17.71 5.21
N LYS A 4 -8.72 -18.86 5.87
CA LYS A 4 -9.79 -19.53 6.63
C LYS A 4 -9.83 -18.89 8.01
N VAL A 5 -10.85 -18.08 8.25
CA VAL A 5 -11.21 -17.69 9.60
C VAL A 5 -12.20 -18.74 10.13
N TYR A 6 -12.25 -19.00 11.44
CA TYR A 6 -13.37 -19.77 12.03
C TYR A 6 -14.70 -19.12 11.61
N GLY A 7 -15.35 -19.64 10.56
CA GLY A 7 -16.42 -18.97 9.81
C GLY A 7 -16.24 -19.01 8.28
N PRO A 8 -16.80 -18.03 7.54
CA PRO A 8 -16.78 -18.04 6.07
C PRO A 8 -15.37 -17.92 5.49
N GLN A 9 -15.17 -18.50 4.31
CA GLN A 9 -13.93 -18.35 3.54
C GLN A 9 -13.90 -16.96 2.88
N ILE A 10 -12.94 -16.12 3.27
CA ILE A 10 -12.77 -14.76 2.72
C ILE A 10 -11.54 -14.76 1.81
N THR A 11 -11.72 -14.26 0.60
CA THR A 11 -10.66 -14.01 -0.39
C THR A 11 -10.52 -12.50 -0.61
N GLU A 12 -9.56 -12.08 -1.43
CA GLU A 12 -9.13 -10.68 -1.58
C GLU A 12 -8.44 -10.10 -0.34
N SER A 13 -7.18 -9.70 -0.50
CA SER A 13 -6.38 -9.15 0.61
C SER A 13 -7.07 -7.96 1.27
N ARG A 14 -7.65 -7.06 0.48
CA ARG A 14 -8.38 -5.87 0.95
C ARG A 14 -9.66 -6.21 1.72
N ALA A 15 -10.37 -7.27 1.34
CA ALA A 15 -11.55 -7.72 2.07
C ALA A 15 -11.14 -8.41 3.40
N ILE A 16 -10.06 -9.18 3.38
CA ILE A 16 -9.51 -9.84 4.57
C ILE A 16 -9.04 -8.80 5.61
N ILE A 17 -8.32 -7.75 5.21
CA ILE A 17 -7.88 -6.71 6.16
C ILE A 17 -9.06 -5.91 6.74
N ARG A 18 -10.10 -5.62 5.94
CA ARG A 18 -11.35 -4.99 6.43
C ARG A 18 -12.04 -5.87 7.47
N TYR A 19 -12.14 -7.18 7.19
CA TYR A 19 -12.71 -8.14 8.12
C TYR A 19 -11.95 -8.17 9.44
N TYR A 20 -10.62 -8.25 9.41
CA TYR A 20 -9.82 -8.30 10.64
C TYR A 20 -9.87 -7.00 11.43
N ALA A 21 -9.83 -5.85 10.74
CA ALA A 21 -9.95 -4.55 11.38
C ALA A 21 -11.31 -4.39 12.08
N GLU A 22 -12.42 -4.83 11.48
CA GLU A 22 -13.74 -4.78 12.11
C GLU A 22 -13.88 -5.80 13.25
N LYS A 23 -13.47 -7.05 13.02
CA LYS A 23 -13.60 -8.14 14.00
C LYS A 23 -12.82 -7.87 15.28
N TYR A 24 -11.63 -7.28 15.15
CA TYR A 24 -10.72 -7.02 16.27
C TYR A 24 -10.59 -5.52 16.57
N LYS A 25 -11.61 -4.70 16.23
CA LYS A 25 -11.56 -3.24 16.41
C LYS A 25 -11.29 -2.76 17.84
N SER A 26 -11.54 -3.59 18.85
CA SER A 26 -11.26 -3.30 20.26
C SER A 26 -9.87 -3.76 20.74
N GLN A 27 -9.01 -4.26 19.84
CA GLN A 27 -7.69 -4.80 20.18
C GLN A 27 -6.60 -4.14 19.32
N GLY A 28 -5.44 -3.88 19.92
CA GLY A 28 -4.29 -3.32 19.21
C GLY A 28 -4.54 -1.90 18.71
N THR A 29 -4.30 -1.65 17.41
CA THR A 29 -4.61 -0.34 16.79
C THR A 29 -6.10 -0.27 16.48
N THR A 30 -6.85 0.47 17.29
CA THR A 30 -8.33 0.49 17.24
C THR A 30 -8.90 1.32 16.08
N ASP A 31 -8.09 2.19 15.47
CA ASP A 31 -8.57 3.21 14.54
C ASP A 31 -8.29 2.87 13.06
N LEU A 32 -8.00 1.60 12.73
CA LEU A 32 -7.65 1.21 11.36
C LEU A 32 -8.76 1.49 10.32
N LEU A 33 -10.02 1.60 10.76
CA LEU A 33 -11.18 1.98 9.95
C LEU A 33 -11.70 3.39 10.26
N GLY A 34 -11.00 4.18 11.08
CA GLY A 34 -11.53 5.39 11.67
C GLY A 34 -12.49 5.13 12.84
N ARG A 35 -12.82 6.19 13.57
CA ARG A 35 -13.73 6.21 14.72
C ARG A 35 -15.13 6.73 14.35
N THR A 36 -15.24 7.55 13.32
CA THR A 36 -16.53 8.03 12.80
C THR A 36 -16.86 7.44 11.42
N VAL A 37 -18.11 7.61 10.99
CA VAL A 37 -18.55 7.19 9.65
C VAL A 37 -17.85 7.99 8.56
N GLU A 38 -17.58 9.28 8.82
CA GLU A 38 -16.85 10.17 7.91
C GLU A 38 -15.40 9.73 7.76
N GLU A 39 -14.72 9.41 8.86
CA GLU A 39 -13.36 8.87 8.84
C GLU A 39 -13.31 7.52 8.10
N ARG A 40 -14.28 6.64 8.34
CA ARG A 40 -14.41 5.38 7.60
C ARG A 40 -14.61 5.63 6.11
N GLY A 41 -15.43 6.60 5.73
CA GLY A 41 -15.61 7.01 4.33
C GLY A 41 -14.29 7.41 3.66
N LEU A 42 -13.45 8.16 4.36
CA LEU A 42 -12.12 8.54 3.86
C LEU A 42 -11.16 7.35 3.77
N VAL A 43 -11.17 6.44 4.75
CA VAL A 43 -10.37 5.20 4.69
C VAL A 43 -10.77 4.36 3.48
N GLU A 44 -12.08 4.15 3.28
CA GLU A 44 -12.58 3.39 2.14
C GLU A 44 -12.24 4.07 0.81
N GLN A 45 -12.38 5.40 0.71
CA GLN A 45 -11.99 6.16 -0.47
C GLN A 45 -10.52 5.90 -0.84
N TRP A 46 -9.60 5.99 0.12
CA TRP A 46 -8.18 5.81 -0.17
C TRP A 46 -7.76 4.36 -0.37
N LEU A 47 -8.47 3.39 0.20
CA LEU A 47 -8.35 1.97 -0.17
C LEU A 47 -8.75 1.74 -1.64
N GLU A 48 -9.82 2.38 -2.11
CA GLU A 48 -10.22 2.28 -3.52
C GLU A 48 -9.24 3.01 -4.44
N VAL A 49 -8.68 4.16 -4.02
CA VAL A 49 -7.61 4.84 -4.75
C VAL A 49 -6.38 3.93 -4.86
N GLU A 50 -5.98 3.27 -3.76
CA GLU A 50 -4.88 2.32 -3.77
C GLU A 50 -5.16 1.16 -4.73
N ALA A 51 -6.32 0.53 -4.63
CA ALA A 51 -6.69 -0.63 -5.46
C ALA A 51 -6.73 -0.32 -6.96
N HIS A 52 -7.19 0.87 -7.34
CA HIS A 52 -7.48 1.21 -8.74
C HIS A 52 -6.45 2.12 -9.42
N ASN A 53 -5.66 2.88 -8.66
CA ASN A 53 -4.75 3.87 -9.23
C ASN A 53 -3.29 3.57 -8.88
N PHE A 54 -3.01 3.22 -7.61
CA PHE A 54 -1.64 2.91 -7.16
C PHE A 54 -1.22 1.49 -7.53
N HIS A 55 -2.07 0.51 -7.20
CA HIS A 55 -1.75 -0.92 -7.31
C HIS A 55 -1.54 -1.40 -8.75
N PRO A 56 -2.35 -1.02 -9.75
CA PRO A 56 -2.17 -1.54 -11.10
C PRO A 56 -0.79 -1.24 -11.72
N PRO A 57 -0.28 0.01 -11.74
CA PRO A 57 1.04 0.29 -12.32
C PRO A 57 2.18 -0.32 -11.50
N ILE A 58 2.14 -0.28 -10.16
CA ILE A 58 3.20 -0.87 -9.34
C ILE A 58 3.23 -2.41 -9.42
N TYR A 59 2.07 -3.05 -9.56
CA TYR A 59 1.96 -4.49 -9.79
C TYR A 59 2.52 -4.89 -11.16
N GLN A 60 2.25 -4.09 -12.20
CA GLN A 60 2.81 -4.29 -13.53
C GLN A 60 4.34 -4.23 -13.48
N MET A 61 4.91 -3.20 -12.84
CA MET A 61 6.37 -3.10 -12.65
C MET A 61 6.92 -4.28 -11.84
N THR A 62 6.27 -4.64 -10.74
CA THR A 62 6.68 -5.79 -9.90
C THR A 62 6.69 -7.09 -10.72
N THR A 63 5.71 -7.26 -11.60
CA THR A 63 5.61 -8.44 -12.46
C THR A 63 6.75 -8.49 -13.46
N GLN A 64 6.99 -7.38 -14.18
CA GLN A 64 8.04 -7.29 -15.19
C GLN A 64 9.46 -7.36 -14.60
N ILE A 65 9.71 -6.66 -13.48
CA ILE A 65 11.04 -6.52 -12.90
C ILE A 65 11.39 -7.74 -12.03
N LEU A 66 10.49 -8.18 -11.14
CA LEU A 66 10.81 -9.22 -10.16
C LEU A 66 10.31 -10.60 -10.58
N PHE A 67 9.05 -10.71 -11.00
CA PHE A 67 8.41 -12.01 -11.21
C PHE A 67 8.80 -12.67 -12.52
N PHE A 68 9.09 -11.89 -13.56
CA PHE A 68 9.61 -12.39 -14.83
C PHE A 68 11.07 -12.78 -14.69
N ALA A 69 11.91 -11.95 -14.04
CA ALA A 69 13.29 -12.29 -13.70
C ALA A 69 13.37 -13.63 -12.95
N LYS A 70 12.54 -13.83 -11.90
CA LYS A 70 12.46 -15.10 -11.16
C LYS A 70 12.03 -16.32 -12.00
N ARG A 71 11.35 -16.10 -13.12
CA ARG A 71 10.91 -17.15 -14.06
C ARG A 71 11.80 -17.30 -15.29
N GLY A 72 12.87 -16.50 -15.40
CA GLY A 72 13.72 -16.46 -16.60
C GLY A 72 13.00 -15.92 -17.84
N LEU A 73 11.95 -15.11 -17.65
CA LEU A 73 11.22 -14.46 -18.73
C LEU A 73 11.79 -13.06 -19.01
N PRO A 74 11.84 -12.62 -20.29
CA PRO A 74 12.30 -11.27 -20.62
C PRO A 74 11.28 -10.22 -20.17
N ALA A 75 11.77 -9.12 -19.60
CA ALA A 75 10.95 -7.97 -19.25
C ALA A 75 10.60 -7.11 -20.49
N ASP A 76 9.43 -6.48 -20.46
CA ASP A 76 9.05 -5.44 -21.42
C ASP A 76 9.36 -4.05 -20.85
N GLU A 77 10.46 -3.47 -21.31
CA GLU A 77 10.95 -2.16 -20.87
C GLU A 77 9.97 -1.01 -21.17
N ASN A 78 9.19 -1.11 -22.25
CA ASN A 78 8.20 -0.08 -22.57
C ASN A 78 7.04 -0.13 -21.56
N LEU A 79 6.58 -1.33 -21.19
CA LEU A 79 5.56 -1.49 -20.16
C LEU A 79 6.05 -1.06 -18.78
N ILE A 80 7.33 -1.30 -18.45
CA ILE A 80 7.93 -0.79 -17.20
C ILE A 80 7.89 0.74 -17.20
N LYS A 81 8.40 1.38 -18.26
CA LYS A 81 8.45 2.84 -18.36
C LYS A 81 7.06 3.47 -18.29
N GLU A 82 6.09 2.94 -19.04
CA GLU A 82 4.70 3.43 -19.01
C GLU A 82 4.08 3.31 -17.61
N SER A 83 4.34 2.18 -16.93
CA SER A 83 3.84 1.94 -15.56
C SER A 83 4.51 2.87 -14.55
N GLU A 84 5.80 3.14 -14.72
CA GLU A 84 6.53 4.08 -13.89
C GLU A 84 5.98 5.51 -14.04
N GLU A 85 5.75 5.97 -15.26
CA GLU A 85 5.14 7.28 -15.54
C GLU A 85 3.74 7.40 -14.93
N LYS A 86 2.92 6.33 -15.04
CA LYS A 86 1.58 6.28 -14.43
C LYS A 86 1.66 6.33 -12.91
N LEU A 87 2.54 5.54 -12.29
CA LEU A 87 2.72 5.55 -10.84
C LEU A 87 3.25 6.90 -10.35
N GLY A 88 4.17 7.53 -11.08
CA GLY A 88 4.68 8.86 -10.77
C GLY A 88 3.55 9.90 -10.66
N LYS A 89 2.63 9.93 -11.63
CA LYS A 89 1.46 10.82 -11.59
C LYS A 89 0.55 10.56 -10.39
N VAL A 90 0.36 9.30 -10.02
CA VAL A 90 -0.41 8.93 -8.82
C VAL A 90 0.32 9.43 -7.56
N LEU A 91 1.63 9.25 -7.49
CA LEU A 91 2.44 9.72 -6.37
C LEU A 91 2.47 11.25 -6.26
N ASP A 92 2.32 11.99 -7.35
CA ASP A 92 2.17 13.46 -7.32
C ASP A 92 0.87 13.89 -6.63
N VAL A 93 -0.24 13.16 -6.86
CA VAL A 93 -1.50 13.37 -6.14
C VAL A 93 -1.34 13.03 -4.65
N TYR A 94 -0.56 12.00 -4.34
CA TYR A 94 -0.26 11.63 -2.95
C TYR A 94 0.59 12.70 -2.27
N GLU A 95 1.57 13.28 -2.96
CA GLU A 95 2.38 14.38 -2.44
C GLU A 95 1.51 15.58 -2.08
N GLU A 96 0.56 15.96 -2.95
CA GLU A 96 -0.38 17.03 -2.63
C GLU A 96 -1.26 16.66 -1.43
N ARG A 97 -1.79 15.43 -1.38
CA ARG A 97 -2.62 14.95 -0.26
C ARG A 97 -1.86 15.01 1.06
N LEU A 98 -0.64 14.46 1.09
CA LEU A 98 0.19 14.32 2.29
C LEU A 98 0.83 15.65 2.70
N SER A 99 0.80 16.68 1.83
CA SER A 99 1.12 18.05 2.24
C SER A 99 0.06 18.67 3.15
N LYS A 100 -1.18 18.15 3.11
CA LYS A 100 -2.35 18.69 3.83
C LYS A 100 -2.82 17.79 4.97
N SER A 101 -2.36 16.54 5.04
CA SER A 101 -2.80 15.55 6.01
C SER A 101 -1.67 14.59 6.35
N LYS A 102 -1.59 14.12 7.60
CA LYS A 102 -0.48 13.27 8.04
C LYS A 102 -0.49 11.89 7.36
N TYR A 103 -1.66 11.31 7.16
CA TYR A 103 -1.89 10.02 6.50
C TYR A 103 -2.92 10.20 5.38
N LEU A 104 -3.11 9.17 4.56
CA LEU A 104 -4.00 9.26 3.40
C LEU A 104 -5.44 9.58 3.81
N ALA A 105 -5.95 8.92 4.86
CA ALA A 105 -7.33 9.10 5.32
C ALA A 105 -7.54 10.23 6.34
N GLY A 106 -6.48 10.90 6.80
CA GLY A 106 -6.58 11.91 7.87
C GLY A 106 -5.36 11.92 8.78
N ASP A 107 -5.56 12.16 10.07
CA ASP A 107 -4.47 12.31 11.04
C ASP A 107 -4.15 11.02 11.82
N PHE A 108 -4.71 9.89 11.39
CA PHE A 108 -4.49 8.56 11.96
C PHE A 108 -4.05 7.54 10.90
N PHE A 109 -3.17 6.61 11.30
CA PHE A 109 -2.76 5.49 10.45
C PHE A 109 -3.93 4.53 10.28
N SER A 110 -4.23 4.18 9.03
CA SER A 110 -5.43 3.40 8.68
C SER A 110 -5.12 2.22 7.76
N LEU A 111 -6.16 1.45 7.42
CA LEU A 111 -6.04 0.45 6.35
C LEU A 111 -5.62 1.05 5.01
N ALA A 112 -5.98 2.31 4.75
CA ALA A 112 -5.61 3.00 3.51
C ALA A 112 -4.10 3.18 3.40
N ASP A 113 -3.36 3.35 4.50
CA ASP A 113 -1.90 3.46 4.49
C ASP A 113 -1.25 2.09 4.52
N LEU A 114 -1.82 1.18 5.32
CA LEU A 114 -1.36 -0.21 5.46
C LEU A 114 -1.33 -0.95 4.12
N SER A 115 -2.32 -0.71 3.25
CA SER A 115 -2.42 -1.37 1.94
C SER A 115 -1.24 -1.13 1.01
N HIS A 116 -0.50 -0.02 1.19
CA HIS A 116 0.64 0.33 0.33
C HIS A 116 1.94 -0.37 0.71
N LEU A 117 2.05 -0.86 1.94
CA LEU A 117 3.31 -1.40 2.49
C LEU A 117 3.94 -2.49 1.60
N PRO A 118 3.22 -3.54 1.15
CA PRO A 118 3.86 -4.66 0.47
C PRO A 118 4.51 -4.28 -0.87
N PHE A 119 3.80 -3.54 -1.72
CA PHE A 119 4.30 -3.19 -3.05
C PHE A 119 5.28 -2.01 -3.02
N THR A 120 5.10 -1.08 -2.08
CA THR A 120 6.09 0.00 -1.89
C THR A 120 7.40 -0.56 -1.35
N GLN A 121 7.37 -1.59 -0.50
CA GLN A 121 8.59 -2.29 -0.04
C GLN A 121 9.36 -2.92 -1.21
N TYR A 122 8.67 -3.49 -2.20
CA TYR A 122 9.32 -3.95 -3.42
C TYR A 122 9.92 -2.80 -4.22
N LEU A 123 9.21 -1.66 -4.32
CA LEU A 123 9.64 -0.49 -5.06
C LEU A 123 10.94 0.11 -4.52
N VAL A 124 11.01 0.30 -3.21
CA VAL A 124 12.17 0.94 -2.56
C VAL A 124 13.34 -0.03 -2.31
N GLY A 125 13.12 -1.33 -2.46
CA GLY A 125 14.16 -2.35 -2.25
C GLY A 125 14.45 -3.11 -3.54
N PRO A 126 13.90 -4.32 -3.74
CA PRO A 126 14.21 -5.17 -4.88
C PRO A 126 14.06 -4.57 -6.29
N MET A 127 13.18 -3.57 -6.49
CA MET A 127 13.04 -2.91 -7.80
C MET A 127 14.01 -1.75 -8.00
N GLU A 128 14.74 -1.33 -6.95
CA GLU A 128 15.71 -0.22 -6.97
C GLU A 128 15.13 1.11 -7.49
N LYS A 129 13.83 1.34 -7.25
CA LYS A 129 13.10 2.56 -7.66
C LYS A 129 12.72 3.45 -6.49
N GLU A 130 13.57 3.48 -5.47
CA GLU A 130 13.35 4.28 -4.25
C GLU A 130 13.20 5.79 -4.53
N TYR A 131 13.84 6.32 -5.58
CA TYR A 131 13.72 7.73 -5.99
C TYR A 131 12.25 8.17 -6.20
N MET A 132 11.37 7.25 -6.65
CA MET A 132 9.95 7.56 -6.83
C MET A 132 9.27 7.98 -5.51
N ILE A 133 9.76 7.48 -4.38
CA ILE A 133 9.30 7.87 -3.05
C ILE A 133 10.11 9.06 -2.53
N ARG A 134 11.44 9.01 -2.67
CA ARG A 134 12.36 9.98 -2.04
C ARG A 134 12.35 11.37 -2.66
N ASP A 135 12.03 11.48 -3.95
CA ASP A 135 11.97 12.78 -4.64
C ASP A 135 10.72 13.59 -4.26
N ARG A 136 9.80 13.00 -3.51
CA ARG A 136 8.55 13.61 -3.03
C ARG A 136 8.61 13.75 -1.51
N LYS A 137 8.66 14.99 -1.02
CA LYS A 137 8.96 15.30 0.38
C LYS A 137 7.95 14.66 1.34
N HIS A 138 6.66 14.85 1.09
CA HIS A 138 5.59 14.38 1.96
C HIS A 138 5.35 12.88 1.83
N VAL A 139 5.44 12.34 0.60
CA VAL A 139 5.40 10.89 0.35
C VAL A 139 6.59 10.18 1.01
N SER A 140 7.80 10.72 0.93
CA SER A 140 8.97 10.16 1.60
C SER A 140 8.77 10.11 3.12
N ALA A 141 8.33 11.21 3.72
CA ALA A 141 8.09 11.28 5.17
C ALA A 141 6.98 10.31 5.62
N TRP A 142 5.91 10.20 4.83
CA TRP A 142 4.84 9.23 5.06
C TRP A 142 5.35 7.80 4.97
N TRP A 143 6.15 7.47 3.95
CA TRP A 143 6.75 6.16 3.79
C TRP A 143 7.65 5.80 4.98
N ASP A 144 8.49 6.74 5.43
CA ASP A 144 9.35 6.54 6.59
C ASP A 144 8.53 6.24 7.85
N ASP A 145 7.41 6.92 8.07
CA ASP A 145 6.52 6.64 9.21
C ASP A 145 5.90 5.23 9.09
N ILE A 146 5.19 4.95 7.99
CA ILE A 146 4.42 3.71 7.87
C ILE A 146 5.29 2.45 7.79
N SER A 147 6.44 2.53 7.14
CA SER A 147 7.38 1.41 7.00
C SER A 147 8.21 1.17 8.26
N ASN A 148 8.35 2.15 9.14
CA ASN A 148 9.07 1.96 10.40
C ASN A 148 8.23 1.36 11.53
N ARG A 149 6.93 1.15 11.33
CA ARG A 149 6.04 0.54 12.33
C ARG A 149 6.52 -0.85 12.72
N LEU A 150 6.52 -1.15 14.03
CA LEU A 150 6.96 -2.44 14.56
C LEU A 150 6.23 -3.63 13.92
N SER A 151 4.93 -3.47 13.64
CA SER A 151 4.14 -4.50 12.95
C SER A 151 4.64 -4.78 11.54
N TRP A 152 5.09 -3.77 10.79
CA TRP A 152 5.65 -3.95 9.45
C TRP A 152 7.04 -4.56 9.52
N LYS A 153 7.91 -4.05 10.39
CA LYS A 153 9.23 -4.66 10.64
C LYS A 153 9.12 -6.14 10.99
N LYS A 154 8.12 -6.50 11.82
CA LYS A 154 7.88 -7.90 12.15
C LYS A 154 7.48 -8.75 10.95
N VAL A 155 6.73 -8.20 9.99
CA VAL A 155 6.44 -8.90 8.73
C VAL A 155 7.72 -9.13 7.93
N LEU A 156 8.61 -8.13 7.85
CA LEU A 156 9.87 -8.25 7.13
C LEU A 156 10.82 -9.28 7.76
N GLU A 157 10.77 -9.49 9.08
CA GLU A 157 11.55 -10.55 9.76
C GLU A 157 11.05 -11.97 9.48
N LEU A 158 9.79 -12.12 9.01
CA LEU A 158 9.18 -13.41 8.74
C LEU A 158 9.48 -13.94 7.32
N TYR A 159 10.15 -13.14 6.48
CA TYR A 159 10.50 -13.45 5.09
C TYR A 159 12.00 -13.30 4.87
#